data_AF-A0A0J8QXZ4-F1
#
_entry.id   AF-A0A0J8QXZ4-F1
#
_cell.length_a   1.000
_cell.length_b   1.000
_cell.length_c   1.000
_cell.angle_alpha   90.00
_cell.angle_beta   90.00
_cell.angle_gamma   90.00
#
_symmetry.space_group_name_H-M   'P 1'
#
loop_
_entity.id
_entity.type
_entity.pdbx_description
1 polymer ?
#
loop_
_entity_poly.entity_id
_entity_poly.type
_entity_poly.pdbx_seq_one_letter_code
_entity_poly.pdbx_strand_id
1 'polypeptide(L)'
;MAQWTADKWAEYGLESSVVPYTVYLNYPESHSLSLSLANGTEWKASLEEAVLPEDDTSSYPNRIPTFHGYSASGEVTAEYVYVGRGQQVDFERLVELGVELEGKIAIARYGGPFSIMLI
;
A
#
# COMPACT_ATOMS: atom_id res chain seq x y z
N MET A 1 -0.26 -22.27 10.32
CA MET A 1 1.19 -22.24 10.03
C MET A 1 2.04 -22.24 11.29
N ALA A 2 1.82 -21.32 12.26
CA ALA A 2 2.64 -21.27 13.48
C ALA A 2 2.66 -22.59 14.27
N GLN A 3 1.48 -23.18 14.54
CA GLN A 3 1.38 -24.46 15.25
C GLN A 3 2.09 -25.60 14.49
N TRP A 4 1.80 -25.74 13.20
CA TRP A 4 2.44 -26.75 12.33
C TRP A 4 3.98 -26.66 12.35
N THR A 5 4.53 -25.44 12.41
CA THR A 5 5.99 -25.23 12.44
C THR A 5 6.58 -25.66 13.78
N ALA A 6 5.90 -25.32 14.90
CA ALA A 6 6.31 -25.78 16.22
C ALA A 6 6.27 -27.31 16.32
N ASP A 7 5.19 -27.94 15.84
CA ASP A 7 5.06 -29.41 15.83
C ASP A 7 6.20 -30.06 15.03
N LYS A 8 6.56 -29.48 13.87
CA LYS A 8 7.69 -29.95 13.07
C LYS A 8 9.04 -29.82 13.76
N TRP A 9 9.27 -28.72 14.48
CA TRP A 9 10.51 -28.57 15.26
C TRP A 9 10.58 -29.55 16.43
N ALA A 10 9.46 -29.81 17.10
CA ALA A 10 9.37 -30.83 18.14
C ALA A 10 9.66 -32.25 17.60
N GLU A 11 9.17 -32.59 16.40
CA GLU A 11 9.51 -33.86 15.73
C GLU A 11 11.03 -34.04 15.51
N TYR A 12 11.75 -32.94 15.25
CA TYR A 12 13.20 -32.94 15.09
C TYR A 12 13.97 -32.85 16.42
N GLY A 13 13.27 -32.90 17.56
CA GLY A 13 13.86 -32.89 18.90
C GLY A 13 14.26 -31.50 19.42
N LEU A 14 13.76 -30.43 18.80
CA LEU A 14 13.94 -29.06 19.29
C LEU A 14 12.82 -28.70 20.27
N GLU A 15 13.17 -28.04 21.36
CA GLU A 15 12.16 -27.45 22.26
C GLU A 15 11.53 -26.23 21.56
N SER A 16 10.22 -26.26 21.36
CA SER A 16 9.50 -25.24 20.60
C SER A 16 8.16 -24.89 21.25
N SER A 17 7.81 -23.60 21.28
CA SER A 17 6.52 -23.11 21.75
C SER A 17 6.03 -21.93 20.91
N VAL A 18 4.71 -21.74 20.86
CA VAL A 18 4.08 -20.58 20.21
C VAL A 18 3.73 -19.56 21.28
N VAL A 19 4.28 -18.35 21.17
CA VAL A 19 4.01 -17.24 22.09
C VAL A 19 3.19 -16.17 21.37
N PRO A 20 1.91 -15.97 21.74
CA PRO A 20 1.08 -14.94 21.12
C PRO A 20 1.39 -13.55 21.72
N TYR A 21 1.43 -12.54 20.86
CA TYR A 21 1.51 -11.13 21.24
C TYR A 21 0.35 -10.36 20.61
N THR A 22 -0.27 -9.48 21.39
CA THR A 22 -1.26 -8.54 20.86
C THR A 22 -0.55 -7.30 20.38
N VAL A 23 -0.64 -7.02 19.09
CA VAL A 23 -0.02 -5.87 18.43
C VAL A 23 -1.06 -5.09 17.66
N TYR A 24 -0.79 -3.81 17.42
CA TYR A 24 -1.64 -2.98 16.57
C TYR A 24 -1.36 -3.26 15.09
N LEU A 25 -2.36 -3.80 14.40
CA LEU A 25 -2.38 -4.01 12.96
C LEU A 25 -3.67 -3.40 12.41
N ASN A 26 -3.57 -2.73 11.26
CA ASN A 26 -4.73 -2.23 10.53
C ASN A 26 -4.94 -3.04 9.26
N TYR A 27 -6.21 -3.20 8.88
CA TYR A 27 -6.64 -3.87 7.66
C TYR A 27 -7.63 -2.96 6.94
N PRO A 28 -7.67 -3.00 5.59
CA PRO A 28 -8.55 -2.13 4.83
C PRO A 28 -10.01 -2.59 4.96
N GLU A 29 -10.91 -1.67 5.24
CA GLU A 29 -12.37 -1.91 5.16
C GLU A 29 -12.88 -1.62 3.74
N SER A 30 -12.46 -0.51 3.16
CA SER A 30 -12.75 -0.12 1.78
C SER A 30 -11.64 0.79 1.24
N HIS A 31 -11.50 0.86 -0.07
CA HIS A 31 -10.59 1.78 -0.75
C HIS A 31 -11.12 2.04 -2.17
N SER A 32 -10.84 3.23 -2.69
CA SER A 32 -11.15 3.62 -4.05
C SER A 32 -10.16 4.67 -4.54
N LEU A 33 -9.94 4.72 -5.85
CA LEU A 33 -9.13 5.74 -6.49
C LEU A 33 -9.76 6.04 -7.85
N SER A 34 -10.09 7.31 -8.07
CA SER A 34 -10.58 7.80 -9.35
C SER A 34 -9.78 9.01 -9.81
N LEU A 35 -9.72 9.17 -11.13
CA LEU A 35 -9.11 10.30 -11.81
C LEU A 35 -10.17 10.98 -12.67
N SER A 36 -10.47 12.23 -12.33
CA SER A 36 -11.34 13.09 -13.12
C SER A 36 -10.50 13.89 -14.11
N LEU A 37 -10.78 13.73 -15.40
CA LEU A 37 -10.09 14.42 -16.49
C LEU A 37 -10.87 15.68 -16.91
N ALA A 38 -10.14 16.68 -17.43
CA ALA A 38 -10.71 17.96 -17.86
C ALA A 38 -11.79 17.84 -18.95
N ASN A 39 -11.79 16.73 -19.70
CA ASN A 39 -12.82 16.42 -20.70
C ASN A 39 -14.11 15.83 -20.09
N GLY A 40 -14.24 15.81 -18.76
CA GLY A 40 -15.40 15.25 -18.05
C GLY A 40 -15.39 13.72 -17.95
N THR A 41 -14.33 13.05 -18.42
CA THR A 41 -14.19 11.59 -18.30
C THR A 41 -13.67 11.25 -16.90
N GLU A 42 -14.23 10.21 -16.30
CA GLU A 42 -13.75 9.63 -15.05
C GLU A 42 -13.08 8.29 -15.36
N TRP A 43 -11.86 8.10 -14.83
CA TRP A 43 -11.19 6.81 -14.80
C TRP A 43 -11.19 6.28 -13.37
N LYS A 44 -11.54 5.00 -13.18
CA LYS A 44 -11.52 4.34 -11.87
C LYS A 44 -10.46 3.25 -11.86
N ALA A 45 -9.60 3.25 -10.86
CA ALA A 45 -8.64 2.17 -10.65
C ALA A 45 -9.37 0.91 -10.17
N SER A 46 -8.99 -0.27 -10.70
CA SER A 46 -9.54 -1.55 -10.24
C SER A 46 -9.08 -1.89 -8.82
N LEU A 47 -7.84 -1.50 -8.47
CA LEU A 47 -7.19 -1.75 -7.16
C LEU A 47 -7.12 -3.24 -6.78
N GLU A 48 -7.36 -4.09 -7.77
CA GLU A 48 -7.26 -5.54 -7.70
C GLU A 48 -6.23 -6.03 -8.72
N GLU A 49 -5.45 -7.01 -8.29
CA GLU A 49 -4.54 -7.74 -9.17
C GLU A 49 -5.31 -8.67 -10.11
N ALA A 50 -4.78 -8.82 -11.33
CA ALA A 50 -5.33 -9.76 -12.28
C ALA A 50 -5.13 -11.19 -11.79
N VAL A 51 -6.16 -12.03 -11.95
CA VAL A 51 -6.04 -13.46 -11.70
C VAL A 51 -5.18 -14.08 -12.80
N LEU A 52 -4.09 -14.73 -12.41
CA LEU A 52 -3.16 -15.41 -13.30
C LEU A 52 -3.44 -16.93 -13.24
N PRO A 53 -3.73 -17.59 -14.38
CA PRO A 53 -3.94 -19.04 -14.42
C PRO A 53 -2.76 -19.86 -13.86
N GLU A 54 -1.55 -19.32 -13.96
CA GLU A 54 -0.31 -19.91 -13.47
C GLU A 54 -0.05 -19.70 -11.97
N ASP A 55 -0.83 -18.86 -11.29
CA ASP A 55 -0.70 -18.57 -9.85
C ASP A 55 -2.03 -18.75 -9.13
N ASP A 56 -2.20 -19.93 -8.52
CA ASP A 56 -3.39 -20.28 -7.74
C ASP A 56 -3.69 -19.27 -6.59
N THR A 57 -2.67 -18.55 -6.10
CA THR A 57 -2.84 -17.57 -5.01
C THR A 57 -3.48 -16.26 -5.47
N SER A 58 -3.37 -15.93 -6.77
CA SER A 58 -3.99 -14.74 -7.35
C SER A 58 -5.53 -14.78 -7.33
N SER A 59 -6.10 -15.99 -7.26
CA SER A 59 -7.55 -16.26 -7.25
C SER A 59 -8.13 -16.46 -5.84
N TYR A 60 -7.32 -16.33 -4.79
CA TYR A 60 -7.72 -16.73 -3.44
C TYR A 60 -8.89 -15.87 -2.92
N PRO A 61 -9.99 -16.47 -2.41
CA PRO A 61 -11.20 -15.73 -2.04
C PRO A 61 -11.00 -14.81 -0.84
N ASN A 62 -10.01 -15.11 0.02
CA ASN A 62 -9.68 -14.32 1.21
C ASN A 62 -8.44 -13.42 1.01
N ARG A 63 -8.16 -13.01 -0.24
CA ARG A 63 -7.05 -12.09 -0.51
C ARG A 63 -7.31 -10.74 0.17
N ILE A 64 -6.27 -10.19 0.79
CA ILE A 64 -6.34 -8.85 1.36
C ILE A 64 -6.18 -7.87 0.18
N PRO A 65 -7.12 -6.91 0.00
CA PRO A 65 -7.01 -5.94 -1.09
C PRO A 65 -5.78 -5.05 -0.96
N THR A 66 -5.45 -4.31 -2.02
CA THR A 66 -4.32 -3.39 -2.00
C THR A 66 -4.56 -2.23 -1.02
N PHE A 67 -3.62 -1.99 -0.11
CA PHE A 67 -3.69 -0.88 0.85
C PHE A 67 -2.31 -0.52 1.41
N HIS A 68 -2.21 0.65 2.01
CA HIS A 68 -1.04 1.07 2.77
C HIS A 68 -1.27 0.83 4.27
N GLY A 69 -0.45 -0.05 4.86
CA GLY A 69 -0.43 -0.29 6.30
C GLY A 69 -0.12 1.00 7.06
N TYR A 70 -0.85 1.21 8.16
CA TYR A 70 -0.76 2.38 9.05
C TYR A 70 -1.15 3.74 8.45
N SER A 71 -1.66 3.79 7.22
CA SER A 71 -2.19 5.03 6.64
C SER A 71 -3.43 5.54 7.35
N ALA A 72 -3.58 6.87 7.39
CA ALA A 72 -4.79 7.52 7.87
C ALA A 72 -5.98 7.23 6.95
N SER A 73 -7.17 7.08 7.53
CA SER A 73 -8.42 7.00 6.78
C SER A 73 -8.92 8.39 6.43
N GLY A 74 -9.40 8.56 5.19
CA GLY A 74 -10.00 9.82 4.74
C GLY A 74 -10.44 9.76 3.29
N GLU A 75 -11.27 10.72 2.90
CA GLU A 75 -11.65 10.97 1.52
C GLU A 75 -11.10 12.34 1.12
N VAL A 76 -10.28 12.37 0.06
CA VAL A 76 -9.64 13.60 -0.43
C VAL A 76 -9.83 13.68 -1.94
N THR A 77 -10.26 14.85 -2.42
CA THR A 77 -10.33 15.18 -3.84
C THR A 77 -9.57 16.47 -4.08
N ALA A 78 -8.47 16.40 -4.82
CA ALA A 78 -7.66 17.55 -5.18
C ALA A 78 -6.88 17.29 -6.47
N GLU A 79 -6.22 18.33 -6.98
CA GLU A 79 -5.26 18.18 -8.07
C GLU A 79 -4.07 17.34 -7.62
N TYR A 80 -3.48 16.59 -8.55
CA TYR A 80 -2.31 15.76 -8.25
C TYR A 80 -1.01 16.38 -8.77
N VAL A 81 0.11 16.04 -8.12
CA VAL A 81 1.47 16.38 -8.55
C VAL A 81 2.31 15.11 -8.56
N TYR A 82 3.05 14.88 -9.64
CA TYR A 82 4.01 13.77 -9.69
C TYR A 82 5.31 14.15 -8.98
N VAL A 83 5.70 13.37 -7.97
CA VAL A 83 6.82 13.69 -7.06
C VAL A 83 8.00 12.72 -7.20
N GLY A 84 8.17 12.09 -8.35
CA GLY A 84 9.29 11.18 -8.58
C GLY A 84 9.24 9.98 -7.65
N ARG A 85 10.24 9.81 -6.78
CA ARG A 85 10.29 8.72 -5.78
C ARG A 85 9.77 9.14 -4.40
N GLY A 86 9.31 10.38 -4.26
CA GLY A 86 8.88 10.93 -2.99
C GLY A 86 10.03 11.13 -2.00
N GLN A 87 11.27 11.33 -2.47
CA GLN A 87 12.37 11.64 -1.57
C GLN A 87 12.36 13.14 -1.22
N GLN A 88 13.00 13.51 -0.11
CA GLN A 88 13.15 14.92 0.27
C GLN A 88 13.70 15.79 -0.89
N VAL A 89 14.69 15.28 -1.62
CA VAL A 89 15.29 15.95 -2.79
C VAL A 89 14.28 16.15 -3.94
N ASP A 90 13.30 15.26 -4.09
CA ASP A 90 12.25 15.41 -5.11
C ASP A 90 11.33 16.59 -4.73
N PHE A 91 10.98 16.73 -3.45
CA PHE A 91 10.16 17.84 -2.95
C PHE A 91 10.89 19.18 -3.01
N GLU A 92 12.15 19.22 -2.56
CA GLU A 92 13.01 20.40 -2.63
C GLU A 92 13.11 20.89 -4.09
N ARG A 93 13.31 19.95 -5.02
CA ARG A 93 13.37 20.28 -6.45
C ARG A 93 12.06 20.86 -6.98
N LEU A 94 10.91 20.34 -6.56
CA LEU A 94 9.61 20.87 -6.97
C LEU A 94 9.37 22.30 -6.43
N VAL A 95 9.78 22.57 -5.19
CA VAL A 95 9.72 23.91 -4.59
C VAL A 95 10.62 24.89 -5.33
N GLU A 96 11.86 24.49 -5.67
CA GLU A 96 12.77 25.31 -6.49
C GLU A 96 12.20 25.65 -7.88
N LEU A 97 11.41 24.74 -8.45
CA LEU A 97 10.74 24.93 -9.73
C LEU A 97 9.45 25.76 -9.62
N GLY A 98 9.07 26.18 -8.41
CA GLY A 98 7.87 26.98 -8.16
C GLY A 98 6.57 26.18 -8.24
N VAL A 99 6.62 24.86 -8.03
CA VAL A 99 5.42 24.00 -8.00
C VAL A 99 4.77 24.13 -6.62
N GLU A 100 3.49 24.52 -6.60
CA GLU A 100 2.68 24.56 -5.37
C GLU A 100 2.29 23.14 -4.95
N LEU A 101 2.63 22.76 -3.72
CA LEU A 101 2.41 21.41 -3.19
C LEU A 101 1.26 21.33 -2.18
N GLU A 102 0.97 22.44 -1.50
CA GLU A 102 -0.03 22.48 -0.44
C GLU A 102 -1.43 22.20 -1.00
N GLY A 103 -2.18 21.31 -0.33
CA GLY A 103 -3.52 20.93 -0.74
C GLY A 103 -3.61 20.06 -2.01
N LYS A 104 -2.49 19.55 -2.52
CA LYS A 104 -2.44 18.65 -3.70
C LYS A 104 -2.12 17.21 -3.30
N ILE A 105 -2.58 16.25 -4.11
CA ILE A 105 -2.30 14.83 -3.94
C ILE A 105 -0.95 14.49 -4.58
N ALA A 106 0.02 14.06 -3.78
CA ALA A 106 1.33 13.65 -4.30
C ALA A 106 1.30 12.21 -4.83
N ILE A 107 1.64 12.02 -6.11
CA ILE A 107 1.80 10.70 -6.73
C ILE A 107 3.29 10.38 -6.82
N ALA A 108 3.73 9.37 -6.07
CA ALA A 108 5.11 8.89 -6.07
C ALA A 108 5.21 7.51 -6.72
N ARG A 109 6.30 7.27 -7.46
CA ARG A 109 6.68 5.95 -7.92
C ARG A 109 7.50 5.24 -6.85
N TYR A 110 7.11 4.01 -6.54
CA TYR A 110 7.86 3.16 -5.63
C TYR A 110 9.31 2.95 -6.11
N GLY A 111 10.30 3.16 -5.23
CA GLY A 111 11.72 2.99 -5.59
C GLY A 111 12.76 3.79 -4.78
N GLY A 112 12.48 4.14 -3.53
CA GLY A 112 13.40 4.82 -2.59
C GLY A 112 13.70 3.98 -1.33
N PRO A 113 14.45 4.52 -0.35
CA PRO A 113 14.90 3.74 0.82
C PRO A 113 13.77 3.28 1.75
N PHE A 114 12.58 3.90 1.72
CA PHE A 114 11.41 3.47 2.50
C PHE A 114 10.12 3.89 1.79
N SER A 115 9.05 3.11 1.94
CA SER A 115 7.70 3.45 1.45
C SER A 115 7.26 4.76 2.08
N ILE A 116 7.04 5.81 1.27
CA ILE A 116 6.59 7.09 1.80
C ILE A 116 5.07 7.09 1.98
N MET A 117 4.63 7.48 3.16
CA MET A 117 3.25 7.81 3.50
C MET A 117 3.15 9.33 3.45
N LEU A 118 2.40 9.86 2.49
CA LEU A 118 2.03 11.28 2.45
C LEU A 118 0.52 11.35 2.68
N ILE A 119 0.17 12.08 3.74
CA ILE A 119 -1.19 12.42 4.15
C ILE A 119 -1.63 13.65 3.36
#